data_AF-A7GLC0-F1
#
_entry.id   AF-A7GLC0-F1
#
_cell.length_a   1.000
_cell.length_b   1.000
_cell.length_c   1.000
_cell.angle_alpha   90.00
_cell.angle_beta   90.00
_cell.angle_gamma   90.00
#
_symmetry.space_group_name_H-M   'P 1'
#
loop_
_entity.id
_entity.type
_entity.pdbx_description
1 polymer ?
#
loop_
_entity_poly.entity_id
_entity_poly.type
_entity_poly.pdbx_seq_one_letter_code
_entity_poly.pdbx_strand_id
1 'polypeptide(L)'
;MKKQVRKLFLTASVALLVAPASVYAHPGRTDANGGHTCRTNCEKWGLQYGEYHYHNKPASNNTTNSTTSSQNNGAAEAKAQQKAEEQRKAEEERQRKEEAQRQAEEERQRKEEAQRQADIEKGQADGQKNGETDFQAGKNNVEVHIAGKSEAYKQAFTHAYSSAWLLAEQRKGHFEKGKEQGLAQETMDDSQVAPEFKANFAEGFQIGNKERTEKIKKEQEEIGKKDGETLAEKNPRNNEKEEYVKAYEAAYEKSYENTKKRIEKEGYTYAFENYDLKVPSKYKQNDLQKKWFTEGFHSNKKAKKIREEGYKKGDSWLSFFYKRFVPSEYKEHKELYKQAIEKGESA
;
A
#
# COMPACT_ATOMS: atom_id res chain seq x y z
N MET A 1 27.38 -34.18 3.50
CA MET A 1 28.21 -34.14 4.73
C MET A 1 28.70 -32.73 5.12
N LYS A 2 29.28 -31.92 4.22
CA LYS A 2 29.82 -30.58 4.55
C LYS A 2 28.80 -29.53 5.07
N LYS A 3 27.51 -29.64 4.72
CA LYS A 3 26.46 -28.68 5.18
C LYS A 3 25.93 -28.97 6.59
N GLN A 4 25.95 -30.21 7.06
CA GLN A 4 25.52 -30.54 8.42
C GLN A 4 26.60 -30.23 9.46
N VAL A 5 27.88 -30.40 9.11
CA VAL A 5 29.00 -30.03 9.98
C VAL A 5 29.03 -28.51 10.24
N ARG A 6 28.73 -27.67 9.24
CA ARG A 6 28.63 -26.21 9.41
C ARG A 6 27.48 -25.76 10.33
N LYS A 7 26.33 -26.44 10.30
CA LYS A 7 25.21 -26.14 11.22
C LYS A 7 25.52 -26.55 12.66
N LEU A 8 26.22 -27.67 12.85
CA LEU A 8 26.66 -28.15 14.17
C LEU A 8 27.71 -27.23 14.82
N PHE A 9 28.63 -26.66 14.03
CA PHE A 9 29.58 -25.67 14.54
C PHE A 9 28.89 -24.33 14.89
N LEU A 10 27.90 -23.87 14.11
CA LEU A 10 27.23 -22.59 14.37
C LEU A 10 26.32 -22.63 15.62
N THR A 11 25.66 -23.77 15.89
CA THR A 11 24.81 -23.92 17.09
C THR A 11 25.63 -24.13 18.37
N ALA A 12 26.79 -24.79 18.29
CA ALA A 12 27.69 -24.95 19.43
C ALA A 12 28.36 -23.62 19.85
N SER A 13 28.63 -22.71 18.90
CA SER A 13 29.25 -21.40 19.19
C SER A 13 28.30 -20.41 19.87
N VAL A 14 27.00 -20.46 19.58
CA VAL A 14 26.00 -19.58 20.21
C VAL A 14 25.59 -20.08 21.60
N ALA A 15 25.57 -21.41 21.82
CA ALA A 15 25.27 -21.98 23.13
C ALA A 15 26.37 -21.72 24.19
N LEU A 16 27.61 -21.49 23.77
CA LEU A 16 28.74 -21.23 24.69
C LEU A 16 28.78 -19.77 25.20
N LEU A 17 28.08 -18.83 24.55
CA LEU A 17 28.02 -17.41 24.93
C LEU A 17 26.93 -17.09 25.97
N VAL A 18 26.05 -18.04 26.29
CA VAL A 18 24.91 -17.86 27.22
C VAL A 18 25.07 -18.70 28.50
N ALA A 19 26.21 -19.36 28.70
CA ALA A 19 26.47 -20.05 29.95
C ALA A 19 26.76 -19.02 31.06
N PRO A 20 25.97 -18.98 32.16
CA PRO A 20 26.27 -18.11 33.29
C PRO A 20 27.60 -18.56 33.90
N ALA A 21 28.63 -17.72 33.79
CA ALA A 21 29.87 -17.92 34.52
C ALA A 21 29.53 -17.86 36.02
N SER A 22 29.65 -18.98 36.72
CA SER A 22 29.59 -18.98 38.18
C SER A 22 30.84 -18.26 38.70
N VAL A 23 30.72 -16.96 38.92
CA VAL A 23 31.78 -16.15 39.53
C VAL A 23 31.73 -16.41 41.03
N TYR A 24 32.63 -17.25 41.52
CA TYR A 24 32.86 -17.39 42.95
C TYR A 24 33.53 -16.11 43.45
N ALA A 25 32.76 -15.27 44.13
CA ALA A 25 33.30 -14.10 44.83
C ALA A 25 34.30 -14.61 45.89
N HIS A 26 35.59 -14.39 45.65
CA HIS A 26 36.62 -14.64 46.66
C HIS A 26 36.36 -13.69 47.85
N PRO A 27 36.47 -14.16 49.11
CA PRO A 27 36.52 -13.26 50.25
C PRO A 27 37.69 -12.31 50.01
N GLY A 28 37.38 -11.02 49.84
CA GLY A 28 38.38 -10.01 49.50
C GLY A 28 39.51 -10.00 50.53
N ARG A 29 40.73 -9.68 50.08
CA ARG A 29 41.86 -9.44 50.99
C ARG A 29 41.48 -8.34 51.98
N THR A 30 41.90 -8.50 53.23
CA THR A 30 41.83 -7.42 54.21
C THR A 30 42.61 -6.21 53.71
N ASP A 31 42.10 -5.01 53.99
CA ASP A 31 42.82 -3.77 53.69
C ASP A 31 44.04 -3.59 54.60
N ALA A 32 44.72 -2.45 54.47
CA ALA A 32 45.94 -2.14 55.22
C ALA A 32 45.75 -2.12 56.75
N ASN A 33 44.52 -1.98 57.26
CA ASN A 33 44.20 -1.98 58.68
C ASN A 33 43.81 -3.39 59.20
N GLY A 34 43.78 -4.41 58.33
CA GLY A 34 43.50 -5.79 58.71
C GLY A 34 42.01 -6.15 58.79
N GLY A 35 41.12 -5.31 58.25
CA GLY A 35 39.68 -5.57 58.16
C GLY A 35 39.12 -5.53 56.74
N HIS A 36 37.81 -5.73 56.58
CA HIS A 36 37.10 -5.61 55.30
C HIS A 36 35.59 -5.37 55.48
N THR A 37 34.95 -4.79 54.46
CA THR A 37 33.48 -4.64 54.38
C THR A 37 32.83 -5.90 53.84
N CYS A 38 31.86 -6.45 54.57
CA CYS A 38 31.07 -7.57 54.08
C CYS A 38 30.06 -7.14 53.00
N ARG A 39 30.16 -7.72 51.80
CA ARG A 39 29.29 -7.42 50.63
C ARG A 39 28.49 -8.63 50.16
N THR A 40 28.76 -9.82 50.68
CA THR A 40 28.11 -11.08 50.28
C THR A 40 27.98 -12.01 51.47
N ASN A 41 26.82 -12.66 51.65
CA ASN A 41 26.55 -13.66 52.69
C ASN A 41 26.77 -13.20 54.15
N CYS A 42 26.61 -11.90 54.44
CA CYS A 42 26.92 -11.29 55.75
C CYS A 42 26.10 -11.85 56.90
N GLU A 43 24.81 -12.09 56.67
CA GLU A 43 23.89 -12.62 57.67
C GLU A 43 24.32 -14.00 58.20
N LYS A 44 25.01 -14.80 57.36
CA LYS A 44 25.53 -16.12 57.76
C LYS A 44 26.66 -16.03 58.80
N TRP A 45 27.30 -14.87 58.88
CA TRP A 45 28.36 -14.56 59.84
C TRP A 45 27.87 -13.66 60.98
N GLY A 46 26.56 -13.42 61.08
CA GLY A 46 25.96 -12.55 62.10
C GLY A 46 26.18 -11.06 61.86
N LEU A 47 26.47 -10.65 60.62
CA LEU A 47 26.78 -9.27 60.24
C LEU A 47 25.74 -8.70 59.26
N GLN A 48 25.55 -7.38 59.28
CA GLN A 48 24.69 -6.69 58.33
C GLN A 48 25.39 -6.46 56.98
N TYR A 49 24.61 -6.37 55.88
CA TYR A 49 25.14 -6.04 54.56
C TYR A 49 25.83 -4.66 54.59
N GLY A 50 27.11 -4.61 54.24
CA GLY A 50 27.92 -3.39 54.30
C GLY A 50 28.64 -3.15 55.62
N GLU A 51 28.55 -4.06 56.60
CA GLU A 51 29.27 -3.96 57.87
C GLU A 51 30.76 -4.29 57.72
N TYR A 52 31.63 -3.48 58.33
CA TYR A 52 33.08 -3.65 58.29
C TYR A 52 33.59 -4.39 59.53
N HIS A 53 34.41 -5.44 59.37
CA HIS A 53 34.93 -6.24 60.49
C HIS A 53 36.38 -6.71 60.31
N TYR A 54 37.04 -7.02 61.43
CA TYR A 54 38.45 -7.45 61.52
C TYR A 54 38.58 -8.96 61.78
N HIS A 55 39.58 -9.60 61.18
CA HIS A 55 39.81 -11.05 61.34
C HIS A 55 40.72 -11.41 62.54
N ASN A 56 41.57 -10.50 63.01
CA ASN A 56 42.48 -10.75 64.13
C ASN A 56 42.29 -9.72 65.25
N LYS A 57 41.97 -10.19 66.47
CA LYS A 57 42.11 -9.37 67.68
C LYS A 57 43.60 -9.03 67.88
N PRO A 58 43.99 -7.77 68.13
CA PRO A 58 45.32 -7.49 68.63
C PRO A 58 45.49 -8.20 69.98
N ALA A 59 46.63 -8.88 70.16
CA ALA A 59 46.94 -9.65 71.34
C ALA A 59 46.80 -8.80 72.61
N SER A 60 46.01 -9.31 73.55
CA SER A 60 46.07 -8.91 74.95
C SER A 60 47.42 -9.33 75.50
N ASN A 61 48.25 -8.36 75.90
CA ASN A 61 49.39 -8.59 76.79
C ASN A 61 49.13 -7.85 78.10
N ASN A 62 49.18 -8.62 79.17
CA ASN A 62 48.89 -8.23 80.53
C ASN A 62 50.22 -8.11 81.27
N THR A 63 50.61 -6.94 81.77
CA THR A 63 51.68 -6.82 82.80
C THR A 63 51.52 -5.55 83.64
N THR A 64 50.99 -5.78 84.85
CA THR A 64 51.29 -5.20 86.18
C THR A 64 51.61 -3.72 86.39
N ASN A 65 50.85 -3.16 87.33
CA ASN A 65 51.05 -1.93 88.10
C ASN A 65 52.50 -1.58 88.45
N SER A 66 52.82 -0.30 88.31
CA SER A 66 53.71 0.43 89.22
C SER A 66 53.22 1.86 89.35
N THR A 67 52.73 2.18 90.55
CA THR A 67 52.29 3.50 90.99
C THR A 67 53.53 4.34 91.30
N THR A 68 53.79 5.44 90.58
CA THR A 68 54.23 6.69 91.23
C THR A 68 54.16 7.92 90.31
N SER A 69 53.72 9.02 90.96
CA SER A 69 54.00 10.42 90.67
C SER A 69 53.47 11.04 89.36
N SER A 70 52.24 11.53 89.50
CA SER A 70 51.75 12.78 88.90
C SER A 70 52.82 13.86 88.79
N GLN A 71 53.09 14.30 87.56
CA GLN A 71 53.40 15.70 87.24
C GLN A 71 52.71 16.07 85.92
N ASN A 72 51.58 16.79 86.07
CA ASN A 72 51.00 17.79 85.18
C ASN A 72 51.27 17.67 83.66
N ASN A 73 50.33 17.07 82.92
CA ASN A 73 50.14 17.33 81.48
C ASN A 73 48.67 17.18 81.01
N GLY A 74 47.67 17.34 81.89
CA GLY A 74 46.24 17.26 81.52
C GLY A 74 45.81 18.29 80.45
N ALA A 75 46.54 19.39 80.30
CA ALA A 75 46.32 20.36 79.24
C ALA A 75 46.81 19.87 77.85
N ALA A 76 47.80 18.98 77.80
CA ALA A 76 48.33 18.42 76.54
C ALA A 76 47.45 17.28 76.01
N GLU A 77 46.95 16.41 76.88
CA GLU A 77 46.00 15.33 76.51
C GLU A 77 44.62 15.88 76.11
N ALA A 78 44.10 16.89 76.83
CA ALA A 78 42.83 17.53 76.46
C ALA A 78 42.92 18.27 75.10
N LYS A 79 44.05 18.92 74.81
CA LYS A 79 44.31 19.51 73.48
C LYS A 79 44.46 18.46 72.38
N ALA A 80 45.08 17.32 72.67
CA ALA A 80 45.21 16.22 71.72
C ALA A 80 43.84 15.60 71.39
N GLN A 81 42.97 15.43 72.39
CA GLN A 81 41.59 14.94 72.20
C GLN A 81 40.73 15.93 71.40
N GLN A 82 40.80 17.23 71.70
CA GLN A 82 40.08 18.25 70.91
C GLN A 82 40.53 18.27 69.45
N LYS A 83 41.84 18.18 69.20
CA LYS A 83 42.40 18.17 67.84
C LYS A 83 42.00 16.90 67.07
N ALA A 84 41.97 15.75 67.74
CA ALA A 84 41.50 14.49 67.15
C ALA A 84 39.99 14.54 66.83
N GLU A 85 39.19 15.18 67.67
CA GLU A 85 37.75 15.35 67.42
C GLU A 85 37.46 16.34 66.29
N GLU A 86 38.22 17.45 66.18
CA GLU A 86 38.16 18.34 65.02
C GLU A 86 38.55 17.63 63.72
N GLN A 87 39.62 16.82 63.75
CA GLN A 87 40.03 16.02 62.60
C GLN A 87 38.96 15.00 62.19
N ARG A 88 38.31 14.33 63.15
CA ARG A 88 37.19 13.41 62.87
C ARG A 88 36.01 14.14 62.22
N LYS A 89 35.62 15.31 62.74
CA LYS A 89 34.52 16.11 62.16
C LYS A 89 34.87 16.60 60.75
N ALA A 90 36.10 17.04 60.52
CA ALA A 90 36.57 17.46 59.20
C ALA A 90 36.60 16.28 58.20
N GLU A 91 36.99 15.09 58.64
CA GLU A 91 36.98 13.88 57.81
C GLU A 91 35.55 13.40 57.50
N GLU A 92 34.64 13.40 58.47
CA GLU A 92 33.21 13.11 58.26
C GLU A 92 32.57 14.10 57.28
N GLU A 93 32.90 15.39 57.37
CA GLU A 93 32.42 16.40 56.42
C GLU A 93 32.99 16.18 55.01
N ARG A 94 34.26 15.79 54.88
CA ARG A 94 34.86 15.43 53.59
C ARG A 94 34.16 14.23 52.96
N GLN A 95 33.93 13.17 53.73
CA GLN A 95 33.22 11.97 53.27
C GLN A 95 31.79 12.29 52.81
N ARG A 96 31.05 13.14 53.55
CA ARG A 96 29.71 13.58 53.12
C ARG A 96 29.72 14.35 51.80
N LYS A 97 30.72 15.23 51.59
CA LYS A 97 30.86 15.98 50.32
C LYS A 97 31.21 15.06 49.16
N GLU A 98 32.13 14.11 49.35
CA GLU A 98 32.49 13.11 48.35
C GLU A 98 31.31 12.19 48.01
N GLU A 99 30.53 11.74 49.00
CA GLU A 99 29.32 10.95 48.76
C GLU A 99 28.23 11.73 48.03
N ALA A 100 28.00 12.99 48.40
CA ALA A 100 27.07 13.86 47.69
C ALA A 100 27.49 14.10 46.23
N GLN A 101 28.79 14.26 45.96
CA GLN A 101 29.31 14.36 44.60
C GLN A 101 29.09 13.06 43.80
N ARG A 102 29.36 11.89 44.41
CA ARG A 102 29.11 10.60 43.78
C ARG A 102 27.63 10.42 43.44
N GLN A 103 26.74 10.71 44.38
CA GLN A 103 25.28 10.62 44.14
C GLN A 103 24.82 11.57 43.02
N ALA A 104 25.36 12.80 42.98
CA ALA A 104 25.03 13.76 41.93
C ALA A 104 25.55 13.32 40.55
N GLU A 105 26.73 12.71 40.49
CA GLU A 105 27.27 12.15 39.24
C GLU A 105 26.47 10.94 38.76
N GLU A 106 26.12 10.01 39.66
CA GLU A 106 25.25 8.87 39.36
C GLU A 106 23.87 9.33 38.85
N GLU A 107 23.28 10.36 39.47
CA GLU A 107 22.01 10.93 39.00
C GLU A 107 22.15 11.56 37.62
N ARG A 108 23.25 12.27 37.34
CA ARG A 108 23.52 12.84 36.01
C ARG A 108 23.65 11.75 34.95
N GLN A 109 24.44 10.71 35.22
CA GLN A 109 24.60 9.57 34.31
C GLN A 109 23.26 8.88 34.04
N ARG A 110 22.44 8.68 35.08
CA ARG A 110 21.10 8.11 34.93
C ARG A 110 20.18 8.96 34.06
N LYS A 111 20.23 10.30 34.20
CA LYS A 111 19.45 11.23 33.36
C LYS A 111 19.95 11.21 31.91
N GLU A 112 21.25 11.19 31.68
CA GLU A 112 21.85 11.09 30.35
C GLU A 112 21.49 9.77 29.65
N GLU A 113 21.53 8.65 30.38
CA GLU A 113 21.11 7.34 29.86
C GLU A 113 19.61 7.29 29.57
N ALA A 114 18.77 7.82 30.46
CA ALA A 114 17.33 7.93 30.24
C ALA A 114 17.01 8.79 29.00
N GLN A 115 17.71 9.91 28.81
CA GLN A 115 17.56 10.75 27.62
C GLN A 115 18.01 10.00 26.36
N ARG A 116 19.13 9.29 26.42
CA ARG A 116 19.62 8.47 25.30
C ARG A 116 18.61 7.39 24.91
N GLN A 117 18.00 6.73 25.88
CA GLN A 117 16.98 5.72 25.63
C GLN A 117 15.72 6.32 25.01
N ALA A 118 15.26 7.46 25.53
CA ALA A 118 14.14 8.20 24.95
C ALA A 118 14.41 8.64 23.50
N ASP A 119 15.64 9.06 23.20
CA ASP A 119 16.07 9.41 21.86
C ASP A 119 16.08 8.20 20.91
N ILE A 120 16.48 7.01 21.38
CA ILE A 120 16.44 5.77 20.60
C ILE A 120 15.00 5.40 20.26
N GLU A 121 14.12 5.34 21.27
CA GLU A 121 12.72 4.96 21.09
C GLU A 121 11.99 5.91 20.14
N LYS A 122 12.23 7.21 20.32
CA LYS A 122 11.68 8.25 19.44
C LYS A 122 12.23 8.12 18.02
N GLY A 123 13.54 7.88 17.89
CA GLY A 123 14.18 7.64 16.59
C GLY A 123 13.55 6.45 15.87
N GLN A 124 13.34 5.32 16.56
CA GLN A 124 12.69 4.14 15.98
C GLN A 124 11.27 4.43 15.50
N ALA A 125 10.44 5.04 16.35
CA ALA A 125 9.04 5.35 16.03
C ALA A 125 8.93 6.32 14.84
N ASP A 126 9.71 7.41 14.88
CA ASP A 126 9.74 8.41 13.81
C ASP A 126 10.30 7.79 12.51
N GLY A 127 11.35 6.97 12.60
CA GLY A 127 11.95 6.29 11.46
C GLY A 127 10.97 5.36 10.77
N GLN A 128 10.25 4.53 11.53
CA GLN A 128 9.22 3.64 10.99
C GLN A 128 8.12 4.41 10.26
N LYS A 129 7.57 5.45 10.91
CA LYS A 129 6.48 6.26 10.37
C LYS A 129 6.91 7.02 9.11
N ASN A 130 8.07 7.67 9.17
CA ASN A 130 8.55 8.49 8.07
C ASN A 130 8.99 7.62 6.90
N GLY A 131 9.62 6.46 7.13
CA GLY A 131 9.98 5.52 6.07
C GLY A 131 8.78 5.05 5.26
N GLU A 132 7.66 4.75 5.92
CA GLU A 132 6.41 4.39 5.24
C GLU A 132 5.77 5.57 4.48
N THR A 133 5.73 6.75 5.10
CA THR A 133 5.16 7.96 4.50
C THR A 133 5.95 8.41 3.26
N ASP A 134 7.28 8.40 3.36
CA ASP A 134 8.21 8.79 2.31
C ASP A 134 8.18 7.80 1.14
N PHE A 135 8.04 6.50 1.43
CA PHE A 135 7.83 5.48 0.40
C PHE A 135 6.55 5.73 -0.39
N GLN A 136 5.43 6.04 0.28
CA GLN A 136 4.17 6.39 -0.38
C GLN A 136 4.30 7.65 -1.23
N ALA A 137 5.12 8.62 -0.78
CA ALA A 137 5.41 9.85 -1.52
C ALA A 137 6.45 9.68 -2.65
N GLY A 138 7.10 8.51 -2.76
CA GLY A 138 8.17 8.25 -3.74
C GLY A 138 9.44 9.08 -3.51
N LYS A 139 9.69 9.52 -2.27
CA LYS A 139 10.84 10.35 -1.90
C LYS A 139 11.67 9.59 -0.89
N ASN A 140 12.97 9.45 -1.08
CA ASN A 140 13.83 8.83 -0.08
C ASN A 140 14.77 9.89 0.52
N ASN A 141 14.36 10.53 1.63
CA ASN A 141 15.03 11.70 2.17
C ASN A 141 15.31 11.57 3.69
N VAL A 142 16.10 10.56 4.06
CA VAL A 142 16.46 10.27 5.46
C VAL A 142 17.13 11.48 6.13
N GLU A 143 18.02 12.17 5.43
CA GLU A 143 18.85 13.27 5.96
C GLU A 143 18.02 14.43 6.51
N VAL A 144 16.87 14.72 5.88
CA VAL A 144 15.99 15.83 6.27
C VAL A 144 15.38 15.58 7.66
N HIS A 145 15.14 14.31 8.01
CA HIS A 145 14.49 13.93 9.26
C HIS A 145 15.44 13.91 10.47
N ILE A 146 16.75 13.79 10.22
CA ILE A 146 17.75 13.57 11.27
C ILE A 146 18.60 14.81 11.61
N ALA A 147 18.36 15.95 10.94
CA ALA A 147 19.09 17.19 11.16
C ALA A 147 18.91 17.70 12.61
N GLY A 148 20.01 18.03 13.28
CA GLY A 148 20.02 18.56 14.65
C GLY A 148 19.65 17.56 15.76
N LYS A 149 19.57 16.26 15.46
CA LYS A 149 19.25 15.21 16.44
C LYS A 149 20.49 14.62 17.11
N SER A 150 20.31 13.92 18.23
CA SER A 150 21.39 13.18 18.89
C SER A 150 21.81 11.96 18.07
N GLU A 151 23.06 11.52 18.21
CA GLU A 151 23.56 10.35 17.46
C GLU A 151 22.76 9.08 17.74
N ALA A 152 22.30 8.88 18.98
CA ALA A 152 21.47 7.74 19.36
C ALA A 152 20.12 7.75 18.61
N TYR A 153 19.48 8.93 18.49
CA TYR A 153 18.29 9.10 17.67
C TYR A 153 18.59 8.80 16.20
N LYS A 154 19.65 9.37 15.62
CA LYS A 154 19.96 9.21 14.18
C LYS A 154 20.16 7.75 13.80
N GLN A 155 20.89 6.99 14.61
CA GLN A 155 21.14 5.57 14.37
C GLN A 155 19.84 4.76 14.43
N ALA A 156 19.05 4.96 15.48
CA ALA A 156 17.77 4.30 15.68
C ALA A 156 16.78 4.62 14.55
N PHE A 157 16.68 5.89 14.17
CA PHE A 157 15.86 6.38 13.07
C PHE A 157 16.25 5.75 11.74
N THR A 158 17.53 5.82 11.37
CA THR A 158 18.01 5.34 10.06
C THR A 158 17.73 3.85 9.87
N HIS A 159 17.93 3.06 10.95
CA HIS A 159 17.65 1.63 10.93
C HIS A 159 16.15 1.33 10.77
N ALA A 160 15.31 1.98 11.58
CA ALA A 160 13.85 1.78 11.51
C ALA A 160 13.27 2.26 10.18
N TYR A 161 13.74 3.40 9.67
CA TYR A 161 13.36 3.94 8.36
C TYR A 161 13.68 2.96 7.24
N SER A 162 14.91 2.47 7.17
CA SER A 162 15.33 1.53 6.11
C SER A 162 14.54 0.23 6.16
N SER A 163 14.23 -0.25 7.38
CA SER A 163 13.42 -1.45 7.58
C SER A 163 11.96 -1.24 7.16
N ALA A 164 11.37 -0.10 7.50
CA ALA A 164 10.02 0.26 7.08
C ALA A 164 9.91 0.42 5.56
N TRP A 165 10.93 1.03 4.92
CA TRP A 165 11.01 1.15 3.47
C TRP A 165 11.04 -0.22 2.78
N LEU A 166 11.93 -1.10 3.22
CA LEU A 166 12.04 -2.45 2.65
C LEU A 166 10.73 -3.23 2.81
N LEU A 167 10.10 -3.15 3.98
CA LEU A 167 8.83 -3.81 4.22
C LEU A 167 7.71 -3.24 3.34
N ALA A 168 7.68 -1.93 3.11
CA ALA A 168 6.72 -1.30 2.20
C ALA A 168 6.95 -1.73 0.74
N GLU A 169 8.21 -1.87 0.31
CA GLU A 169 8.56 -2.40 -1.00
C GLU A 169 8.11 -3.86 -1.18
N GLN A 170 8.31 -4.70 -0.16
CA GLN A 170 7.81 -6.07 -0.17
C GLN A 170 6.27 -6.12 -0.24
N ARG A 171 5.57 -5.30 0.56
CA ARG A 171 4.10 -5.18 0.50
C ARG A 171 3.64 -4.80 -0.91
N LYS A 172 4.27 -3.81 -1.53
CA LYS A 172 3.98 -3.40 -2.91
C LYS A 172 4.25 -4.53 -3.90
N GLY A 173 5.38 -5.23 -3.78
CA GLY A 173 5.69 -6.36 -4.65
C GLY A 173 4.67 -7.49 -4.56
N HIS A 174 4.16 -7.79 -3.36
CA HIS A 174 3.10 -8.78 -3.18
C HIS A 174 1.75 -8.30 -3.72
N PHE A 175 1.43 -7.02 -3.57
CA PHE A 175 0.26 -6.42 -4.21
C PHE A 175 0.31 -6.57 -5.73
N GLU A 176 1.43 -6.22 -6.38
CA GLU A 176 1.55 -6.33 -7.84
C GLU A 176 1.43 -7.78 -8.31
N LYS A 177 2.06 -8.74 -7.60
CA LYS A 177 1.88 -10.18 -7.90
C LYS A 177 0.43 -10.64 -7.78
N GLY A 178 -0.27 -10.15 -6.76
CA GLY A 178 -1.70 -10.39 -6.59
C GLY A 178 -2.47 -9.88 -7.80
N LYS A 179 -2.20 -8.63 -8.20
CA LYS A 179 -2.82 -7.99 -9.36
C LYS A 179 -2.56 -8.77 -10.66
N GLU A 180 -1.33 -9.18 -10.92
CA GLU A 180 -0.98 -10.01 -12.07
C GLU A 180 -1.74 -11.33 -12.08
N GLN A 181 -1.85 -12.01 -10.93
CA GLN A 181 -2.63 -13.24 -10.82
C GLN A 181 -4.13 -12.98 -11.07
N GLY A 182 -4.70 -11.91 -10.51
CA GLY A 182 -6.11 -11.55 -10.75
C GLY A 182 -6.40 -11.20 -12.21
N LEU A 183 -5.41 -10.66 -12.94
CA LEU A 183 -5.52 -10.44 -14.38
C LEU A 183 -5.50 -11.76 -15.17
N ALA A 184 -4.80 -12.78 -14.67
CA ALA A 184 -4.61 -14.06 -15.36
C ALA A 184 -5.71 -15.10 -15.05
N GLN A 185 -6.25 -15.11 -13.83
CA GLN A 185 -7.17 -16.14 -13.36
C GLN A 185 -8.22 -15.59 -12.37
N GLU A 186 -9.33 -16.31 -12.23
CA GLU A 186 -10.49 -15.83 -11.45
C GLU A 186 -10.36 -16.14 -9.96
N THR A 187 -9.79 -17.29 -9.63
CA THR A 187 -9.65 -17.76 -8.25
C THR A 187 -8.28 -17.42 -7.70
N MET A 188 -8.24 -16.94 -6.45
CA MET A 188 -6.99 -16.59 -5.78
C MET A 188 -6.27 -17.84 -5.27
N ASP A 189 -4.97 -17.93 -5.52
CA ASP A 189 -4.05 -18.86 -4.88
C ASP A 189 -2.95 -18.07 -4.15
N ASP A 190 -3.01 -18.11 -2.81
CA ASP A 190 -2.09 -17.45 -1.90
C ASP A 190 -1.22 -18.46 -1.11
N SER A 191 -1.17 -19.72 -1.55
CA SER A 191 -0.48 -20.81 -0.82
C SER A 191 1.01 -20.56 -0.62
N GLN A 192 1.64 -19.83 -1.54
CA GLN A 192 3.06 -19.44 -1.49
C GLN A 192 3.29 -18.05 -0.87
N VAL A 193 2.24 -17.38 -0.39
CA VAL A 193 2.32 -16.02 0.15
C VAL A 193 2.46 -16.08 1.67
N ALA A 194 3.49 -15.43 2.20
CA ALA A 194 3.72 -15.36 3.64
C ALA A 194 2.55 -14.62 4.34
N PRO A 195 2.13 -15.04 5.55
CA PRO A 195 0.94 -14.51 6.24
C PRO A 195 0.89 -12.97 6.32
N GLU A 196 2.03 -12.33 6.56
CA GLU A 196 2.18 -10.88 6.68
C GLU A 196 1.88 -10.10 5.38
N PHE A 197 1.93 -10.76 4.21
CA PHE A 197 1.69 -10.15 2.91
C PHE A 197 0.39 -10.60 2.23
N LYS A 198 -0.36 -11.53 2.84
CA LYS A 198 -1.61 -12.06 2.26
C LYS A 198 -2.65 -10.98 1.99
N ALA A 199 -2.77 -9.99 2.89
CA ALA A 199 -3.70 -8.88 2.70
C ALA A 199 -3.35 -8.04 1.46
N ASN A 200 -2.06 -7.68 1.30
CA ASN A 200 -1.60 -6.92 0.14
C ASN A 200 -1.80 -7.68 -1.16
N PHE A 201 -1.48 -8.98 -1.16
CA PHE A 201 -1.69 -9.86 -2.30
C PHE A 201 -3.17 -9.96 -2.67
N ALA A 202 -4.04 -10.19 -1.68
CA ALA A 202 -5.48 -10.29 -1.90
C ALA A 202 -6.08 -8.99 -2.45
N GLU A 203 -5.66 -7.84 -1.94
CA GLU A 203 -6.10 -6.54 -2.45
C GLU A 203 -5.71 -6.36 -3.92
N GLY A 204 -4.43 -6.63 -4.25
CA GLY A 204 -3.95 -6.60 -5.63
C GLY A 204 -4.76 -7.53 -6.52
N PHE A 205 -5.01 -8.76 -6.06
CA PHE A 205 -5.79 -9.77 -6.78
C PHE A 205 -7.21 -9.31 -7.11
N GLN A 206 -7.91 -8.70 -6.14
CA GLN A 206 -9.26 -8.17 -6.38
C GLN A 206 -9.24 -7.06 -7.45
N ILE A 207 -8.25 -6.17 -7.41
CA ILE A 207 -8.09 -5.11 -8.41
C ILE A 207 -7.81 -5.71 -9.79
N GLY A 208 -6.89 -6.67 -9.89
CA GLY A 208 -6.56 -7.35 -11.13
C GLY A 208 -7.78 -8.07 -11.75
N ASN A 209 -8.56 -8.76 -10.93
CA ASN A 209 -9.79 -9.42 -11.38
C ASN A 209 -10.83 -8.42 -11.91
N LYS A 210 -10.99 -7.28 -11.23
CA LYS A 210 -11.89 -6.23 -11.71
C LYS A 210 -11.43 -5.67 -13.06
N GLU A 211 -10.13 -5.43 -13.23
CA GLU A 211 -9.56 -5.00 -14.50
C GLU A 211 -9.76 -6.05 -15.61
N ARG A 212 -9.58 -7.34 -15.31
CA ARG A 212 -9.87 -8.45 -16.23
C ARG A 212 -11.33 -8.46 -16.66
N THR A 213 -12.26 -8.38 -15.72
CA THR A 213 -13.71 -8.33 -15.99
C THR A 213 -14.05 -7.19 -16.94
N GLU A 214 -13.57 -5.98 -16.66
CA GLU A 214 -13.83 -4.81 -17.50
C GLU A 214 -13.21 -4.93 -18.91
N LYS A 215 -12.02 -5.53 -19.01
CA LYS A 215 -11.40 -5.82 -20.30
C LYS A 215 -12.24 -6.80 -21.13
N ILE A 216 -12.67 -7.91 -20.54
CA ILE A 216 -13.48 -8.93 -21.23
C ILE A 216 -14.84 -8.34 -21.64
N LYS A 217 -15.47 -7.53 -20.78
CA LYS A 217 -16.72 -6.83 -21.14
C LYS A 217 -16.55 -5.95 -22.37
N LYS A 218 -15.49 -5.14 -22.43
CA LYS A 218 -15.20 -4.30 -23.62
C LYS A 218 -14.96 -5.14 -24.87
N GLU A 219 -14.24 -6.25 -24.75
CA GLU A 219 -14.04 -7.18 -25.88
C GLU A 219 -15.38 -7.76 -26.36
N GLN A 220 -16.25 -8.18 -25.44
CA GLN A 220 -17.61 -8.65 -25.77
C GLN A 220 -18.48 -7.56 -26.42
N GLU A 221 -18.41 -6.31 -25.95
CA GLU A 221 -19.12 -5.18 -26.55
C GLU A 221 -18.68 -4.95 -28.01
N GLU A 222 -17.38 -4.98 -28.30
CA GLU A 222 -16.87 -4.81 -29.66
C GLU A 222 -17.28 -5.97 -30.59
N ILE A 223 -17.30 -7.20 -30.08
CA ILE A 223 -17.81 -8.36 -30.83
C ILE A 223 -19.31 -8.18 -31.10
N GLY A 224 -20.11 -7.87 -30.08
CA GLY A 224 -21.55 -7.66 -30.22
C GLY A 224 -21.87 -6.56 -31.21
N LYS A 225 -21.16 -5.43 -31.13
CA LYS A 225 -21.29 -4.33 -32.09
C LYS A 225 -21.02 -4.78 -33.52
N LYS A 226 -19.93 -5.51 -33.76
CA LYS A 226 -19.56 -6.01 -35.09
C LYS A 226 -20.59 -7.00 -35.64
N ASP A 227 -21.08 -7.91 -34.80
CA ASP A 227 -22.05 -8.92 -35.22
C ASP A 227 -23.42 -8.27 -35.52
N GLY A 228 -23.83 -7.28 -34.72
CA GLY A 228 -25.04 -6.49 -34.97
C GLY A 228 -24.93 -5.59 -36.22
N GLU A 229 -23.73 -5.08 -36.53
CA GLU A 229 -23.46 -4.30 -37.75
C GLU A 229 -23.52 -5.16 -39.02
N THR A 230 -23.00 -6.38 -38.92
CA THR A 230 -22.94 -7.34 -40.05
C THR A 230 -24.19 -8.20 -40.16
N LEU A 231 -25.12 -8.10 -39.20
CA LEU A 231 -26.31 -8.95 -39.08
C LEU A 231 -25.96 -10.44 -38.98
N ALA A 232 -24.85 -10.74 -38.30
CA ALA A 232 -24.46 -12.10 -37.99
C ALA A 232 -25.36 -12.70 -36.90
N GLU A 233 -25.40 -14.03 -36.80
CA GLU A 233 -26.08 -14.72 -35.71
C GLU A 233 -25.44 -14.36 -34.36
N LYS A 234 -26.25 -14.24 -33.29
CA LYS A 234 -25.74 -13.89 -31.96
C LYS A 234 -24.76 -14.96 -31.46
N ASN A 235 -23.50 -14.59 -31.26
CA ASN A 235 -22.47 -15.49 -30.77
C ASN A 235 -21.53 -14.79 -29.76
N PRO A 236 -21.95 -14.67 -28.48
CA PRO A 236 -21.07 -14.18 -27.43
C PRO A 236 -19.91 -15.17 -27.24
N ARG A 237 -18.70 -14.76 -27.62
CA ARG A 237 -17.51 -15.64 -27.64
C ARG A 237 -17.05 -16.04 -26.24
N ASN A 238 -17.40 -15.27 -25.23
CA ASN A 238 -17.15 -15.59 -23.83
C ASN A 238 -18.49 -15.58 -23.07
N ASN A 239 -18.87 -16.74 -22.55
CA ASN A 239 -20.08 -16.97 -21.77
C ASN A 239 -19.78 -17.43 -20.33
N GLU A 240 -18.55 -17.26 -19.85
CA GLU A 240 -18.12 -17.65 -18.50
C GLU A 240 -18.90 -16.87 -17.42
N LYS A 241 -19.31 -15.63 -17.71
CA LYS A 241 -20.13 -14.81 -16.83
C LYS A 241 -21.30 -14.18 -17.56
N GLU A 242 -22.41 -14.08 -16.85
CA GLU A 242 -23.64 -13.43 -17.34
C GLU A 242 -23.40 -11.97 -17.73
N GLU A 243 -22.54 -11.25 -17.00
CA GLU A 243 -22.22 -9.84 -17.31
C GLU A 243 -21.49 -9.66 -18.65
N TYR A 244 -20.72 -10.66 -19.10
CA TYR A 244 -20.04 -10.64 -20.40
C TYR A 244 -21.04 -10.81 -21.54
N VAL A 245 -21.96 -11.76 -21.38
CA VAL A 245 -23.04 -12.02 -22.33
C VAL A 245 -23.95 -10.80 -22.45
N LYS A 246 -24.34 -10.18 -21.31
CA LYS A 246 -25.16 -8.95 -21.31
C LYS A 246 -24.48 -7.79 -22.04
N ALA A 247 -23.17 -7.61 -21.85
CA ALA A 247 -22.41 -6.57 -22.53
C ALA A 247 -22.40 -6.78 -24.06
N TYR A 248 -22.18 -8.03 -24.51
CA TYR A 248 -22.31 -8.43 -25.91
C TYR A 248 -23.73 -8.15 -26.45
N GLU A 249 -24.77 -8.63 -25.78
CA GLU A 249 -26.15 -8.57 -26.27
C GLU A 249 -26.64 -7.13 -26.39
N ALA A 250 -26.34 -6.28 -25.40
CA ALA A 250 -26.68 -4.87 -25.44
C ALA A 250 -25.99 -4.14 -26.61
N ALA A 251 -24.70 -4.43 -26.85
CA ALA A 251 -23.97 -3.84 -27.97
C ALA A 251 -24.50 -4.34 -29.32
N TYR A 252 -24.82 -5.63 -29.42
CA TYR A 252 -25.43 -6.24 -30.60
C TYR A 252 -26.77 -5.58 -30.95
N GLU A 253 -27.69 -5.50 -30.00
CA GLU A 253 -29.05 -4.98 -30.25
C GLU A 253 -29.01 -3.51 -30.64
N LYS A 254 -28.17 -2.71 -29.97
CA LYS A 254 -27.96 -1.30 -30.33
C LYS A 254 -27.40 -1.16 -31.75
N SER A 255 -26.41 -1.98 -32.11
CA SER A 255 -25.76 -1.95 -33.42
C SER A 255 -26.71 -2.40 -34.55
N TYR A 256 -27.48 -3.45 -34.28
CA TYR A 256 -28.52 -3.97 -35.17
C TYR A 256 -29.59 -2.92 -35.47
N GLU A 257 -30.16 -2.29 -34.43
CA GLU A 257 -31.17 -1.24 -34.60
C GLU A 257 -30.64 -0.02 -35.34
N ASN A 258 -29.39 0.39 -35.09
CA ASN A 258 -28.75 1.47 -35.83
C ASN A 258 -28.56 1.10 -37.30
N THR A 259 -28.17 -0.13 -37.59
CA THR A 259 -27.99 -0.64 -38.96
C THR A 259 -29.33 -0.68 -39.70
N LYS A 260 -30.38 -1.19 -39.07
CA LYS A 260 -31.75 -1.16 -39.60
C LYS A 260 -32.19 0.26 -39.95
N LYS A 261 -32.12 1.18 -38.99
CA LYS A 261 -32.52 2.60 -39.20
C LYS A 261 -31.73 3.26 -40.32
N ARG A 262 -30.44 2.97 -40.44
CA ARG A 262 -29.61 3.48 -41.54
C ARG A 262 -30.10 2.97 -42.88
N ILE A 263 -30.34 1.66 -43.03
CA ILE A 263 -30.79 1.06 -44.28
C ILE A 263 -32.20 1.54 -44.66
N GLU A 264 -33.12 1.65 -43.68
CA GLU A 264 -34.44 2.22 -43.89
C GLU A 264 -34.35 3.68 -44.36
N LYS A 265 -33.46 4.49 -43.75
CA LYS A 265 -33.22 5.88 -44.18
C LYS A 265 -32.65 5.97 -45.59
N GLU A 266 -31.74 5.06 -45.95
CA GLU A 266 -31.22 4.96 -47.32
C GLU A 266 -32.35 4.63 -48.32
N GLY A 267 -33.23 3.67 -48.00
CA GLY A 267 -34.41 3.37 -48.79
C GLY A 267 -35.38 4.55 -48.91
N TYR A 268 -35.65 5.23 -47.78
CA TYR A 268 -36.49 6.43 -47.73
C TYR A 268 -35.96 7.54 -48.65
N THR A 269 -34.65 7.75 -48.63
CA THR A 269 -33.98 8.76 -49.47
C THR A 269 -34.01 8.34 -50.94
N TYR A 270 -33.73 7.07 -51.22
CA TYR A 270 -33.81 6.50 -52.57
C TYR A 270 -35.19 6.71 -53.21
N ALA A 271 -36.26 6.72 -52.40
CA ALA A 271 -37.61 7.01 -52.88
C ALA A 271 -37.78 8.44 -53.43
N PHE A 272 -36.96 9.41 -53.03
CA PHE A 272 -36.99 10.74 -53.65
C PHE A 272 -36.17 10.82 -54.94
N GLU A 273 -35.15 9.97 -55.06
CA GLU A 273 -34.17 10.02 -56.16
C GLU A 273 -34.58 9.15 -57.35
N ASN A 274 -35.35 8.10 -57.11
CA ASN A 274 -35.68 7.08 -58.11
C ASN A 274 -37.18 6.80 -58.15
N TYR A 275 -37.75 6.76 -59.35
CA TYR A 275 -39.17 6.45 -59.54
C TYR A 275 -39.50 5.02 -59.10
N ASP A 276 -38.77 4.02 -59.64
CA ASP A 276 -39.01 2.60 -59.36
C ASP A 276 -38.13 2.08 -58.22
N LEU A 277 -38.69 1.17 -57.41
CA LEU A 277 -37.91 0.45 -56.40
C LEU A 277 -36.91 -0.49 -57.07
N LYS A 278 -35.62 -0.23 -56.85
CA LYS A 278 -34.54 -1.13 -57.25
C LYS A 278 -33.55 -1.27 -56.10
N VAL A 279 -33.54 -2.45 -55.49
CA VAL A 279 -32.68 -2.75 -54.34
C VAL A 279 -31.20 -2.69 -54.77
N PRO A 280 -30.36 -1.85 -54.13
CA PRO A 280 -28.93 -1.78 -54.40
C PRO A 280 -28.24 -3.15 -54.26
N SER A 281 -27.23 -3.43 -55.08
CA SER A 281 -26.49 -4.70 -55.08
C SER A 281 -25.98 -5.10 -53.70
N LYS A 282 -25.51 -4.11 -52.91
CA LYS A 282 -25.04 -4.29 -51.52
C LYS A 282 -26.07 -4.91 -50.56
N TYR A 283 -27.37 -4.81 -50.86
CA TYR A 283 -28.45 -5.37 -50.02
C TYR A 283 -29.11 -6.61 -50.64
N LYS A 284 -28.76 -6.96 -51.88
CA LYS A 284 -29.46 -8.04 -52.60
C LYS A 284 -29.24 -9.43 -52.00
N GLN A 285 -28.08 -9.64 -51.39
CA GLN A 285 -27.67 -10.96 -50.86
C GLN A 285 -28.15 -11.21 -49.42
N ASN A 286 -28.70 -10.20 -48.74
CA ASN A 286 -29.19 -10.33 -47.37
C ASN A 286 -30.68 -9.95 -47.33
N ASP A 287 -31.53 -10.92 -47.04
CA ASP A 287 -32.99 -10.75 -47.07
C ASP A 287 -33.49 -9.70 -46.07
N LEU A 288 -32.85 -9.58 -44.89
CA LEU A 288 -33.19 -8.55 -43.92
C LEU A 288 -32.87 -7.15 -44.43
N GLN A 289 -31.67 -6.97 -45.00
CA GLN A 289 -31.27 -5.67 -45.56
C GLN A 289 -32.15 -5.27 -46.74
N LYS A 290 -32.48 -6.23 -47.61
CA LYS A 290 -33.42 -6.04 -48.72
C LYS A 290 -34.80 -5.60 -48.20
N LYS A 291 -35.31 -6.27 -47.16
CA LYS A 291 -36.59 -5.95 -46.53
C LYS A 291 -36.58 -4.53 -45.96
N TRP A 292 -35.61 -4.17 -45.13
CA TRP A 292 -35.53 -2.84 -44.52
C TRP A 292 -35.36 -1.72 -45.52
N PHE A 293 -34.57 -1.94 -46.58
CA PHE A 293 -34.43 -0.95 -47.65
C PHE A 293 -35.78 -0.71 -48.35
N THR A 294 -36.51 -1.80 -48.63
CA THR A 294 -37.83 -1.76 -49.26
C THR A 294 -38.87 -1.09 -48.36
N GLU A 295 -38.89 -1.42 -47.07
CA GLU A 295 -39.73 -0.77 -46.05
C GLU A 295 -39.41 0.73 -45.96
N GLY A 296 -38.13 1.08 -45.93
CA GLY A 296 -37.64 2.46 -46.01
C GLY A 296 -38.19 3.22 -47.21
N PHE A 297 -38.06 2.65 -48.42
CA PHE A 297 -38.58 3.24 -49.65
C PHE A 297 -40.09 3.50 -49.58
N HIS A 298 -40.86 2.51 -49.13
CA HIS A 298 -42.32 2.64 -49.05
C HIS A 298 -42.80 3.52 -47.89
N SER A 299 -41.99 3.71 -46.85
CA SER A 299 -42.31 4.60 -45.73
C SER A 299 -42.36 6.08 -46.12
N ASN A 300 -41.77 6.46 -47.26
CA ASN A 300 -41.76 7.84 -47.75
C ASN A 300 -43.10 8.24 -48.42
N LYS A 301 -44.05 8.64 -47.57
CA LYS A 301 -45.38 9.09 -48.01
C LYS A 301 -45.35 10.30 -48.96
N LYS A 302 -44.39 11.22 -48.79
CA LYS A 302 -44.26 12.42 -49.65
C LYS A 302 -43.81 12.02 -51.05
N ALA A 303 -42.77 11.18 -51.17
CA ALA A 303 -42.34 10.65 -52.47
C ALA A 303 -43.45 9.83 -53.15
N LYS A 304 -44.22 9.04 -52.40
CA LYS A 304 -45.39 8.33 -52.93
C LYS A 304 -46.43 9.30 -53.50
N LYS A 305 -46.80 10.34 -52.75
CA LYS A 305 -47.74 11.39 -53.20
C LYS A 305 -47.25 12.09 -54.47
N ILE A 306 -45.96 12.43 -54.55
CA ILE A 306 -45.34 13.04 -55.74
C ILE A 306 -45.51 12.14 -56.97
N ARG A 307 -45.27 10.83 -56.83
CA ARG A 307 -45.46 9.87 -57.94
C ARG A 307 -46.93 9.80 -58.36
N GLU A 308 -47.85 9.65 -57.41
CA GLU A 308 -49.28 9.53 -57.69
C GLU A 308 -49.84 10.77 -58.40
N GLU A 309 -49.50 11.96 -57.93
CA GLU A 309 -49.98 13.20 -58.54
C GLU A 309 -49.32 13.51 -59.88
N GLY A 310 -48.02 13.23 -60.01
CA GLY A 310 -47.32 13.36 -61.29
C GLY A 310 -47.89 12.40 -62.34
N TYR A 311 -48.10 11.14 -61.96
CA TYR A 311 -48.69 10.12 -62.84
C TYR A 311 -50.10 10.52 -63.29
N LYS A 312 -51.00 10.86 -62.35
CA LYS A 312 -52.36 11.33 -62.67
C LYS A 312 -52.37 12.53 -63.61
N LYS A 313 -51.38 13.41 -63.48
CA LYS A 313 -51.25 14.57 -64.36
C LYS A 313 -50.80 14.18 -65.77
N GLY A 314 -49.91 13.20 -65.92
CA GLY A 314 -49.49 12.66 -67.22
C GLY A 314 -50.60 11.90 -67.94
N ASP A 315 -51.31 11.05 -67.21
CA ASP A 315 -52.43 10.19 -67.68
C ASP A 315 -53.71 10.99 -68.00
N SER A 316 -53.76 12.27 -67.64
CA SER A 316 -54.91 13.12 -67.95
C SER A 316 -54.94 13.51 -69.42
N TRP A 317 -56.11 13.45 -70.07
CA TRP A 317 -56.33 13.98 -71.42
C TRP A 317 -55.94 15.46 -71.58
N LEU A 318 -55.94 16.23 -70.48
CA LEU A 318 -55.51 17.64 -70.47
C LEU A 318 -53.97 17.81 -70.42
N SER A 319 -53.20 16.74 -70.27
CA SER A 319 -51.72 16.77 -70.24
C SER A 319 -51.14 17.36 -71.54
N PHE A 320 -51.83 17.13 -72.67
CA PHE A 320 -51.52 17.70 -73.98
C PHE A 320 -51.48 19.24 -73.99
N PHE A 321 -52.27 19.89 -73.15
CA PHE A 321 -52.40 21.36 -73.12
C PHE A 321 -51.51 22.05 -72.08
N TYR A 322 -51.12 21.34 -71.01
CA TYR A 322 -50.34 21.91 -69.91
C TYR A 322 -48.98 21.23 -69.79
N LYS A 323 -48.01 21.64 -70.63
CA LYS A 323 -46.63 21.15 -70.58
C LYS A 323 -46.02 21.26 -69.17
N ARG A 324 -45.65 20.10 -68.60
CA ARG A 324 -44.51 19.85 -67.67
C ARG A 324 -44.31 20.81 -66.49
N PHE A 325 -45.36 21.53 -66.06
CA PHE A 325 -45.26 22.40 -64.89
C PHE A 325 -45.19 21.56 -63.61
N VAL A 326 -44.11 21.73 -62.86
CA VAL A 326 -43.92 21.13 -61.54
C VAL A 326 -44.49 22.08 -60.49
N PRO A 327 -45.49 21.67 -59.69
CA PRO A 327 -45.99 22.47 -58.57
C PRO A 327 -44.86 22.95 -57.67
N SER A 328 -44.96 24.17 -57.14
CA SER A 328 -43.94 24.76 -56.25
C SER A 328 -43.69 23.90 -55.02
N GLU A 329 -44.69 23.19 -54.51
CA GLU A 329 -44.60 22.23 -53.40
C GLU A 329 -43.68 21.02 -53.69
N TYR A 330 -43.43 20.71 -54.97
CA TYR A 330 -42.57 19.60 -55.41
C TYR A 330 -41.26 20.07 -56.06
N LYS A 331 -40.94 21.37 -55.96
CA LYS A 331 -39.75 21.97 -56.57
C LYS A 331 -38.44 21.27 -56.18
N GLU A 332 -38.32 20.85 -54.92
CA GLU A 332 -37.14 20.15 -54.39
C GLU A 332 -36.95 18.73 -54.97
N HIS A 333 -38.04 18.09 -55.39
CA HIS A 333 -38.01 16.74 -55.98
C HIS A 333 -38.60 16.76 -57.39
N LYS A 334 -38.32 17.85 -58.12
CA LYS A 334 -38.88 18.11 -59.46
C LYS A 334 -38.60 16.98 -60.45
N GLU A 335 -37.45 16.32 -60.35
CA GLU A 335 -37.05 15.26 -61.28
C GLU A 335 -37.90 14.00 -61.07
N LEU A 336 -38.21 13.64 -59.81
CA LEU A 336 -39.16 12.55 -59.52
C LEU A 336 -40.56 12.87 -60.05
N TYR A 337 -41.04 14.11 -59.88
CA TYR A 337 -42.35 14.52 -60.38
C TYR A 337 -42.42 14.51 -61.91
N LYS A 338 -41.35 14.96 -62.60
CA LYS A 338 -41.26 14.88 -64.07
C LYS A 338 -41.26 13.44 -64.57
N GLN A 339 -40.48 12.56 -63.95
CA GLN A 339 -40.48 11.13 -64.29
C GLN A 339 -41.87 10.52 -64.08
N ALA A 340 -42.59 10.94 -63.04
CA ALA A 340 -43.95 10.49 -62.79
C ALA A 340 -44.94 10.91 -63.88
N ILE A 341 -44.84 12.16 -64.37
CA ILE A 341 -45.63 12.62 -65.53
C ILE A 341 -45.33 11.76 -66.75
N GLU A 342 -44.06 11.56 -67.09
CA GLU A 342 -43.66 10.76 -68.26
C GLU A 342 -44.21 9.33 -68.20
N LYS A 343 -44.22 8.72 -67.01
CA LYS A 343 -44.81 7.39 -66.80
C LYS A 343 -46.33 7.39 -67.01
N GLY A 344 -47.04 8.42 -66.57
CA GLY A 344 -48.48 8.56 -66.81
C GLY A 344 -48.83 8.82 -68.28
N GLU A 345 -48.02 9.60 -69.00
CA GLU A 345 -48.20 9.83 -70.45
C GLU A 345 -48.00 8.55 -71.28
N SER A 346 -47.24 7.59 -70.76
CA SER A 346 -46.92 6.32 -71.41
C SER A 346 -47.87 5.16 -71.05
N ALA A 347 -48.79 5.38 -70.12
CA ALA A 347 -49.79 4.40 -69.68
C ALA A 347 -51.01 4.41 -70.61
#